data_AF-F8W1I4-F1
#
_entry.id   AF-F8W1I4-F1
#
_cell.length_a   1.000
_cell.length_b   1.000
_cell.length_c   1.000
_cell.angle_alpha   90.00
_cell.angle_beta   90.00
_cell.angle_gamma   90.00
#
_symmetry.space_group_name_H-M   'P 1'
#
loop_
_entity.id
_entity.type
_entity.pdbx_description
1 polymer ?
#
loop_
_entity_poly.entity_id
_entity_poly.type
_entity_poly.pdbx_seq_one_letter_code
_entity_poly.pdbx_strand_id
1 'polypeptide(L)'
;MYSSSCETTRNTTGIEESTDGMILGPEDLSYQIYDVSGESNSAVSTEDLKECLKKQLEFCFSRENLSKDLYLISQMDSDQFIPIWTVANMEEIKKLTTDPDLILEVLRSSPMVQVDEKGEKVRPS
;
A
#
# COMPACT_ATOMS: atom_id res chain seq x y z
N MET A 1 44.10 14.87 -17.18
CA MET A 1 44.27 16.17 -16.50
C MET A 1 43.26 17.14 -17.11
N TYR A 2 42.60 17.90 -16.23
CA TYR A 2 41.86 19.13 -16.48
C TYR A 2 40.41 19.09 -17.02
N SER A 3 39.54 19.61 -16.16
CA SER A 3 38.15 20.02 -16.31
C SER A 3 37.98 21.19 -17.29
N SER A 4 36.76 21.39 -17.79
CA SER A 4 36.26 22.70 -18.28
C SER A 4 34.75 22.69 -18.05
N SER A 5 34.28 23.26 -16.94
CA SER A 5 34.05 24.69 -16.65
C SER A 5 32.71 25.19 -17.20
N CYS A 6 31.89 25.61 -16.25
CA CYS A 6 30.59 26.24 -16.36
C CYS A 6 30.68 27.74 -16.73
N GLU A 7 29.53 28.42 -16.65
CA GLU A 7 29.20 29.83 -16.90
C GLU A 7 28.59 30.05 -18.32
N THR A 8 27.57 30.88 -18.57
CA THR A 8 27.00 32.11 -17.97
C THR A 8 25.52 32.17 -18.45
N THR A 9 24.53 32.75 -17.76
CA THR A 9 24.07 34.14 -18.01
C THR A 9 23.00 34.60 -17.00
N ARG A 10 23.16 35.86 -16.59
CA ARG A 10 22.35 36.69 -15.68
C ARG A 10 21.15 37.32 -16.39
N ASN A 11 19.99 37.43 -15.73
CA ASN A 11 19.01 38.53 -15.92
C ASN A 11 18.11 38.63 -14.66
N THR A 12 18.41 39.44 -13.63
CA THR A 12 17.81 40.76 -13.33
C THR A 12 16.37 41.00 -13.82
N THR A 13 15.43 41.15 -12.88
CA THR A 13 14.39 42.21 -12.84
C THR A 13 13.80 42.25 -11.43
N GLY A 14 13.95 43.38 -10.74
CA GLY A 14 13.29 43.64 -9.45
C GLY A 14 11.88 44.19 -9.64
N ILE A 15 11.05 44.09 -8.59
CA ILE A 15 9.99 45.03 -8.22
C ILE A 15 9.91 44.99 -6.68
N GLU A 16 9.89 46.19 -6.12
CA GLU A 16 9.75 46.63 -4.73
C GLU A 16 8.27 46.79 -4.31
N GLU A 17 7.92 46.57 -3.04
CA GLU A 17 6.84 47.19 -2.21
C GLU A 17 6.71 46.33 -0.92
N SER A 18 6.98 46.70 0.34
CA SER A 18 6.62 47.83 1.21
C SER A 18 5.13 47.98 1.56
N THR A 19 4.61 47.22 2.55
CA THR A 19 3.69 47.78 3.57
C THR A 19 3.54 46.88 4.80
N ASP A 20 3.65 47.52 5.96
CA ASP A 20 3.29 47.10 7.31
C ASP A 20 1.76 46.88 7.44
N GLY A 21 1.32 45.90 8.25
CA GLY A 21 -0.10 45.72 8.56
C GLY A 21 -0.44 44.41 9.27
N MET A 22 -0.53 44.44 10.60
CA MET A 22 -1.20 43.43 11.41
C MET A 22 -2.71 43.40 11.11
N ILE A 23 -3.39 42.24 11.13
CA ILE A 23 -4.80 42.09 11.56
C ILE A 23 -5.23 40.60 11.66
N LEU A 24 -5.53 40.21 12.91
CA LEU A 24 -6.58 39.31 13.43
C LEU A 24 -6.82 37.91 12.82
N GLY A 25 -6.48 36.88 13.61
CA GLY A 25 -7.46 35.91 14.15
C GLY A 25 -7.97 34.77 13.25
N PRO A 26 -8.42 33.64 13.84
CA PRO A 26 -8.39 32.30 13.25
C PRO A 26 -9.72 31.85 12.63
N GLU A 27 -9.71 30.66 12.02
CA GLU A 27 -10.85 29.81 11.58
C GLU A 27 -11.27 29.91 10.10
N ASP A 28 -10.71 29.05 9.24
CA ASP A 28 -11.50 27.94 8.67
C ASP A 28 -10.59 26.82 8.14
N LEU A 29 -11.11 25.62 8.25
CA LEU A 29 -10.49 24.32 8.29
C LEU A 29 -10.80 23.60 6.96
N SER A 30 -9.83 23.00 6.27
CA SER A 30 -9.99 21.60 5.83
C SER A 30 -8.67 21.01 5.34
N TYR A 31 -8.35 19.94 6.05
CA TYR A 31 -7.20 19.07 5.94
C TYR A 31 -7.19 18.30 4.62
N GLN A 32 -6.00 18.09 4.08
CA GLN A 32 -5.63 16.79 3.52
C GLN A 32 -4.27 16.45 4.13
N ILE A 33 -4.28 16.22 5.44
CA ILE A 33 -3.25 15.42 6.10
C ILE A 33 -3.34 14.07 5.40
N TYR A 34 -2.35 13.78 4.57
CA TYR A 34 -2.07 12.42 4.14
C TYR A 34 -1.93 11.59 5.42
N ASP A 35 -2.86 10.68 5.62
CA ASP A 35 -2.88 9.73 6.73
C ASP A 35 -1.60 8.89 6.63
N VAL A 36 -0.53 9.37 7.27
CA VAL A 36 0.64 8.57 7.55
C VAL A 36 0.25 7.68 8.73
N SER A 37 -0.50 6.62 8.42
CA SER A 37 -0.77 5.55 9.37
C SER A 37 0.56 4.84 9.65
N GLY A 38 1.21 5.31 10.70
CA GLY A 38 2.56 4.94 11.08
C GLY A 38 2.81 5.29 12.53
N GLU A 39 1.91 4.88 13.44
CA GLU A 39 2.15 4.97 14.88
C GLU A 39 1.69 3.69 15.59
N SER A 40 2.69 2.88 15.92
CA SER A 40 2.84 2.07 17.15
C SER A 40 1.62 1.92 18.08
N ASN A 41 1.17 0.69 18.36
CA ASN A 41 0.92 0.30 19.76
C ASN A 41 0.65 -1.19 20.04
N SER A 42 1.12 -1.59 21.23
CA SER A 42 0.75 -2.80 21.97
C SER A 42 -0.72 -2.76 22.40
N ALA A 43 -1.62 -3.22 21.55
CA ALA A 43 -2.86 -3.91 21.89
C ALA A 43 -3.47 -4.27 20.54
N VAL A 44 -3.14 -5.47 20.03
CA VAL A 44 -3.64 -5.94 18.75
C VAL A 44 -5.17 -5.99 18.83
N SER A 45 -5.81 -4.95 18.31
CA SER A 45 -7.26 -4.89 18.18
C SER A 45 -7.67 -5.82 17.04
N THR A 46 -8.92 -6.27 17.04
CA THR A 46 -9.43 -7.12 15.96
C THR A 46 -9.35 -6.44 14.61
N GLU A 47 -9.44 -5.11 14.59
CA GLU A 47 -9.26 -4.29 13.40
C GLU A 47 -7.82 -4.36 12.87
N ASP A 48 -6.81 -4.30 13.76
CA ASP A 48 -5.39 -4.41 13.40
C ASP A 48 -5.07 -5.77 12.77
N LEU A 49 -5.67 -6.87 13.27
CA LEU A 49 -5.50 -8.20 12.69
C LEU A 49 -6.02 -8.26 11.25
N LYS A 50 -7.20 -7.68 11.00
CA LYS A 50 -7.80 -7.67 9.67
C LYS A 50 -6.98 -6.82 8.70
N GLU A 51 -6.48 -5.67 9.15
CA GLU A 51 -5.60 -4.83 8.34
C GLU A 51 -4.27 -5.53 8.05
N CYS A 52 -3.66 -6.18 9.05
CA CYS A 52 -2.44 -6.96 8.87
C CYS A 52 -2.66 -8.10 7.87
N LEU A 53 -3.75 -8.86 8.00
CA LEU A 53 -4.12 -9.93 7.08
C LEU A 53 -4.28 -9.40 5.65
N LYS A 54 -4.96 -8.27 5.49
CA LYS A 54 -5.12 -7.61 4.19
C LYS A 54 -3.76 -7.26 3.58
N LYS A 55 -2.89 -6.59 4.35
CA LYS A 55 -1.53 -6.23 3.91
C LYS A 55 -0.70 -7.46 3.50
N GLN A 56 -0.79 -8.55 4.26
CA GLN A 56 -0.10 -9.80 3.91
C GLN A 56 -0.58 -10.38 2.60
N LEU A 57 -1.91 -10.44 2.40
CA LEU A 57 -2.49 -10.93 1.15
C LEU A 57 -2.09 -10.03 -0.03
N GLU A 58 -2.20 -8.71 0.10
CA GLU A 58 -1.79 -7.75 -0.92
C GLU A 58 -0.29 -7.86 -1.26
N PHE A 59 0.55 -8.13 -0.26
CA PHE A 59 1.97 -8.37 -0.46
C PHE A 59 2.23 -9.67 -1.22
N CYS A 60 1.59 -10.78 -0.85
CA CYS A 60 1.74 -12.06 -1.53
C CYS A 60 1.45 -11.95 -3.04
N PHE A 61 0.40 -11.21 -3.40
CA PHE A 61 -0.02 -10.96 -4.78
C PHE A 61 0.61 -9.72 -5.43
N SER A 62 1.49 -9.02 -4.72
CA SER A 62 2.21 -7.89 -5.28
C SER A 62 3.11 -8.34 -6.42
N ARG A 63 3.29 -7.48 -7.43
CA ARG A 63 4.15 -7.77 -8.59
C ARG A 63 5.57 -8.16 -8.17
N GLU A 64 6.10 -7.51 -7.13
CA GLU A 64 7.44 -7.76 -6.63
C GLU A 64 7.57 -9.11 -5.94
N ASN A 65 6.56 -9.51 -5.15
CA ASN A 65 6.57 -10.82 -4.52
C ASN A 65 6.37 -11.92 -5.56
N LEU A 66 5.37 -11.80 -6.43
CA LEU A 66 5.11 -12.78 -7.48
C LEU A 66 6.28 -12.94 -8.47
N SER A 67 7.13 -11.93 -8.67
CA SER A 67 8.32 -12.06 -9.52
C SER A 67 9.44 -12.88 -8.88
N LYS A 68 9.43 -13.03 -7.56
CA LYS A 68 10.51 -13.67 -6.76
C LYS A 68 10.05 -14.97 -6.11
N ASP A 69 8.78 -15.07 -5.78
CA ASP A 69 8.17 -16.19 -5.07
C ASP A 69 7.83 -17.32 -6.04
N LEU A 70 8.81 -18.20 -6.25
CA LEU A 70 8.67 -19.37 -7.12
C LEU A 70 7.56 -20.32 -6.64
N TYR A 71 7.22 -20.32 -5.36
CA TYR A 71 6.16 -21.16 -4.84
C TYR A 71 4.80 -20.65 -5.33
N LEU A 72 4.49 -19.36 -5.12
CA LEU A 72 3.25 -18.77 -5.62
C LEU A 72 3.16 -18.87 -7.15
N ILE A 73 4.25 -18.61 -7.87
CA ILE A 73 4.31 -18.79 -9.33
C ILE A 73 3.98 -20.24 -9.71
N SER A 74 4.54 -21.22 -8.99
CA SER A 74 4.29 -22.64 -9.27
C SER A 74 2.86 -23.08 -8.93
N GLN A 75 2.16 -22.37 -8.06
CA GLN A 75 0.76 -22.64 -7.71
C GLN A 75 -0.22 -21.91 -8.65
N MET A 76 0.28 -21.05 -9.52
CA MET A 76 -0.51 -20.23 -10.43
C MET A 76 -0.94 -21.04 -11.66
N ASP A 77 -2.23 -21.07 -11.92
CA ASP A 77 -2.83 -21.72 -13.09
C ASP A 77 -2.60 -20.88 -14.37
N SER A 78 -2.99 -21.42 -15.54
CA SER A 78 -2.90 -20.71 -16.83
C SER A 78 -3.65 -19.37 -16.86
N ASP A 79 -4.71 -19.24 -16.07
CA ASP A 79 -5.52 -18.03 -15.94
C ASP A 79 -5.03 -17.07 -14.83
N GLN A 80 -3.80 -17.26 -14.34
CA GLN A 80 -3.19 -16.44 -13.28
C GLN A 80 -3.91 -16.54 -11.92
N PHE A 81 -4.67 -17.61 -11.73
CA PHE A 81 -5.34 -17.90 -10.46
C PHE A 81 -4.45 -18.76 -9.57
N ILE A 82 -4.47 -18.45 -8.27
CA ILE A 82 -3.85 -19.21 -7.21
C ILE A 82 -4.97 -19.76 -6.32
N PRO A 83 -4.95 -21.04 -5.94
CA PRO A 83 -5.94 -21.59 -5.03
C PRO A 83 -5.92 -20.91 -3.66
N ILE A 84 -7.08 -20.63 -3.08
CA ILE A 84 -7.15 -19.93 -1.79
C ILE A 84 -6.56 -20.79 -0.65
N TRP A 85 -6.64 -22.11 -0.76
CA TRP A 85 -6.01 -23.03 0.18
C TRP A 85 -4.49 -22.83 0.27
N THR A 86 -3.83 -22.45 -0.84
CA THR A 86 -2.39 -22.17 -0.89
C THR A 86 -2.07 -21.01 0.05
N VAL A 87 -2.80 -19.90 -0.08
CA VAL A 87 -2.60 -18.69 0.72
C VAL A 87 -2.99 -18.92 2.18
N ALA A 88 -4.10 -19.63 2.43
CA ALA A 88 -4.53 -19.99 3.77
C ALA A 88 -3.54 -20.92 4.51
N ASN A 89 -2.68 -21.64 3.78
CA ASN A 89 -1.64 -22.49 4.37
C ASN A 89 -0.29 -21.80 4.56
N MET A 90 -0.13 -20.56 4.11
CA MET A 90 1.10 -19.79 4.31
C MET A 90 1.28 -19.49 5.81
N GLU A 91 2.51 -19.63 6.29
CA GLU A 91 2.82 -19.41 7.71
C GLU A 91 2.43 -18.01 8.18
N GLU A 92 2.63 -16.98 7.36
CA GLU A 92 2.28 -15.59 7.69
C GLU A 92 0.77 -15.39 7.84
N ILE A 93 -0.02 -16.04 6.98
CA ILE A 93 -1.48 -15.99 7.04
C ILE A 93 -1.99 -16.77 8.26
N LYS A 94 -1.47 -17.99 8.47
CA LYS A 94 -1.86 -18.85 9.62
C LYS A 94 -1.55 -18.23 10.98
N LYS A 95 -0.52 -17.39 11.06
CA LYS A 95 -0.17 -16.64 12.27
C LYS A 95 -1.18 -15.53 12.59
N LEU A 96 -1.91 -15.04 11.59
CA LEU A 96 -2.92 -13.98 11.73
C LEU A 96 -4.32 -14.55 11.88
N THR A 97 -4.68 -15.52 11.05
CA THR A 97 -5.98 -16.20 11.09
C THR A 97 -5.89 -17.64 10.61
N THR A 98 -6.78 -18.49 11.11
CA THR A 98 -7.02 -19.83 10.58
C THR A 98 -8.43 -19.98 10.00
N ASP A 99 -9.18 -18.87 9.98
CA ASP A 99 -10.55 -18.81 9.54
C ASP A 99 -10.62 -18.54 8.03
N PRO A 100 -11.12 -19.48 7.21
CA PRO A 100 -11.18 -19.32 5.76
C PRO A 100 -12.20 -18.27 5.34
N ASP A 101 -13.30 -18.08 6.08
CA ASP A 101 -14.33 -17.09 5.77
C ASP A 101 -13.77 -15.66 5.93
N LEU A 102 -12.96 -15.42 6.96
CA LEU A 102 -12.26 -14.15 7.15
C LEU A 102 -11.26 -13.88 6.02
N ILE A 103 -10.50 -14.90 5.58
CA ILE A 103 -9.59 -14.77 4.44
C ILE A 103 -10.37 -14.38 3.18
N LEU A 104 -11.48 -15.07 2.90
CA LEU A 104 -12.33 -14.78 1.75
C LEU A 104 -12.93 -13.37 1.82
N GLU A 105 -13.40 -12.95 3.00
CA GLU A 105 -13.96 -11.62 3.21
C GLU A 105 -12.92 -10.53 2.91
N VAL A 106 -11.69 -10.69 3.43
CA VAL A 106 -10.61 -9.74 3.22
C VAL A 106 -10.17 -9.71 1.75
N LEU A 107 -10.03 -10.88 1.12
CA LEU A 107 -9.72 -10.98 -0.30
C LEU A 107 -10.78 -10.30 -1.17
N ARG A 108 -12.08 -10.50 -0.87
CA ARG A 108 -13.18 -9.84 -1.60
C ARG A 108 -13.26 -8.33 -1.33
N SER A 109 -12.77 -7.88 -0.18
CA SER A 109 -12.76 -6.47 0.21
C SER A 109 -11.55 -5.69 -0.33
N SER A 110 -10.49 -6.38 -0.77
CA SER A 110 -9.30 -5.72 -1.33
C SER A 110 -9.46 -5.49 -2.84
N PRO A 111 -9.18 -4.26 -3.33
CA PRO A 111 -9.21 -3.97 -4.77
C PRO A 111 -7.98 -4.50 -5.51
N MET A 112 -6.93 -4.97 -4.81
CA MET A 112 -5.70 -5.45 -5.44
C MET A 112 -5.77 -6.90 -5.91
N VAL A 113 -6.80 -7.62 -5.48
CA VAL A 113 -6.99 -9.04 -5.77
C VAL A 113 -8.44 -9.30 -6.15
N GLN A 114 -8.65 -10.34 -6.94
CA GLN A 114 -9.97 -10.75 -7.40
C GLN A 114 -10.18 -12.23 -7.09
N VAL A 115 -11.26 -12.49 -6.36
CA VAL A 115 -11.71 -13.85 -6.01
C VAL A 115 -12.65 -14.37 -7.09
N ASP A 116 -12.53 -15.65 -7.43
CA ASP A 116 -13.42 -16.35 -8.35
C ASP A 116 -14.89 -16.38 -7.85
N GLU A 117 -15.85 -16.57 -8.76
CA GLU A 117 -17.28 -16.68 -8.42
C GLU A 117 -17.55 -17.72 -7.33
N LYS A 118 -16.82 -18.84 -7.35
CA LYS A 118 -16.96 -19.91 -6.37
C LYS A 118 -16.25 -19.65 -5.04
N GLY A 119 -15.36 -18.66 -4.98
CA GLY A 119 -14.55 -18.42 -3.79
C GLY A 119 -13.48 -19.50 -3.54
N GLU A 120 -12.99 -20.15 -4.59
CA GLU A 120 -11.97 -21.22 -4.47
C GLU A 120 -10.58 -20.77 -4.90
N LYS A 121 -10.52 -19.76 -5.77
CA LYS A 121 -9.30 -19.24 -6.38
C LYS A 121 -9.25 -17.71 -6.31
N VAL A 122 -8.04 -17.16 -6.31
CA VAL A 122 -7.78 -15.73 -6.28
C VAL A 122 -6.69 -15.37 -7.28
N ARG A 123 -6.79 -14.21 -7.91
CA ARG A 123 -5.75 -13.66 -8.79
C ARG A 123 -5.45 -12.21 -8.42
N PRO A 124 -4.27 -11.67 -8.75
CA PRO A 124 -4.04 -10.22 -8.70
C PRO A 124 -4.99 -9.51 -9.70
N SER A 125 -5.51 -8.33 -9.32
CA SER A 125 -6.40 -7.51 -10.16
C SER A 125 -5.65 -6.66 -11.19
#